data_AF-A0A2J8UGL3-F1
#
_entry.id   AF-A0A2J8UGL3-F1
#
_cell.length_a   1.000
_cell.length_b   1.000
_cell.length_c   1.000
_cell.angle_alpha   90.00
_cell.angle_beta   90.00
_cell.angle_gamma   90.00
#
_symmetry.space_group_name_H-M   'P 1'
#
loop_
_entity.id
_entity.type
_entity.pdbx_description
1 polymer ?
#
loop_
_entity_poly.entity_id
_entity_poly.type
_entity_poly.pdbx_seq_one_letter_code
_entity_poly.pdbx_strand_id
1 'polypeptide(L)'
;MRMQFWKKTVEDIYCDNPPHQPVAIELWKAVKRHNLTKRWLMKIIDEREKNLDDKAYRNIKELENYAENTQSSLLYLTLEILGIKDLHADHAASHIGKAQGIV
;
A
#
# COMPACT_ATOMS: atom_id res chain seq x y z
N MET A 1 10.74 -2.75 -14.56
CA MET A 1 9.61 -3.36 -15.32
C MET A 1 8.44 -3.79 -14.43
N ARG A 2 8.65 -4.59 -13.38
CA ARG A 2 7.55 -5.08 -12.51
C ARG A 2 6.81 -3.98 -11.73
N MET A 3 7.52 -3.00 -11.15
CA MET A 3 6.87 -1.90 -10.42
C MET A 3 6.07 -0.99 -11.36
N GLN A 4 6.62 -0.66 -12.53
CA GLN A 4 5.92 0.09 -13.57
C GLN A 4 4.63 -0.58 -14.05
N PHE A 5 4.64 -1.92 -14.18
CA PHE A 5 3.43 -2.69 -14.46
C PHE A 5 2.37 -2.48 -13.36
N TRP A 6 2.75 -2.56 -12.08
CA TRP A 6 1.81 -2.38 -10.97
C TRP A 6 1.32 -0.93 -10.82
N LYS A 7 2.18 0.07 -11.10
CA LYS A 7 1.74 1.48 -11.16
C LYS A 7 0.63 1.66 -12.19
N LYS A 8 0.90 1.21 -13.41
CA LYS A 8 -0.10 1.27 -14.49
C LYS A 8 -1.36 0.46 -14.14
N THR A 9 -1.20 -0.72 -13.56
CA THR A 9 -2.34 -1.53 -13.11
C THR A 9 -3.22 -0.78 -12.12
N VAL A 10 -2.65 -0.10 -11.13
CA VAL A 10 -3.43 0.71 -10.19
C VAL A 10 -4.08 1.90 -10.90
N GLU A 11 -3.39 2.60 -11.80
CA GLU A 11 -4.03 3.64 -12.63
C GLU A 11 -5.25 3.11 -13.39
N ASP A 12 -5.08 2.02 -14.12
CA ASP A 12 -6.09 1.36 -14.94
C ASP A 12 -7.30 0.87 -14.10
N ILE A 13 -7.05 0.33 -12.90
CA ILE A 13 -8.10 -0.08 -11.95
C ILE A 13 -9.00 1.11 -11.56
N TYR A 14 -8.41 2.27 -11.27
CA TYR A 14 -9.17 3.47 -10.87
C TYR A 14 -9.82 4.18 -12.06
N CYS A 15 -9.42 3.84 -13.29
CA CYS A 15 -10.09 4.22 -14.55
C CYS A 15 -11.16 3.20 -14.99
N ASP A 16 -11.50 2.21 -14.16
CA ASP A 16 -12.47 1.17 -14.46
C ASP A 16 -12.10 0.24 -15.62
N ASN A 17 -10.81 0.05 -15.87
CA ASN A 17 -10.27 -0.75 -16.96
C ASN A 17 -9.18 -1.72 -16.45
N PRO A 18 -9.46 -2.61 -15.49
CA PRO A 18 -8.43 -3.47 -14.93
C PRO A 18 -7.81 -4.39 -15.99
N PRO A 19 -6.48 -4.63 -15.97
CA PRO A 19 -5.88 -5.62 -16.85
C PRO A 19 -6.42 -7.02 -16.55
N HIS A 20 -6.47 -7.88 -17.57
CA HIS A 20 -6.95 -9.27 -17.48
C HIS A 20 -5.98 -10.20 -16.73
N GLN A 21 -5.63 -9.84 -15.49
CA GLN A 21 -4.87 -10.68 -14.56
C GLN A 21 -5.73 -10.94 -13.33
N PRO A 22 -5.79 -12.20 -12.83
CA PRO A 22 -6.69 -12.56 -11.72
C PRO A 22 -6.55 -11.65 -10.51
N VAL A 23 -5.32 -11.33 -10.10
CA VAL A 23 -5.06 -10.45 -8.94
C VAL A 23 -5.53 -9.01 -9.19
N ALA A 24 -5.34 -8.48 -10.40
CA ALA A 24 -5.77 -7.13 -10.74
C ALA A 24 -7.30 -7.02 -10.79
N ILE A 25 -7.97 -8.06 -11.29
CA ILE A 25 -9.43 -8.15 -11.32
C ILE A 25 -10.00 -8.18 -9.90
N GLU A 26 -9.45 -9.01 -9.01
CA GLU A 26 -9.93 -9.06 -7.62
C GLU A 26 -9.62 -7.78 -6.85
N LEU A 27 -8.46 -7.17 -7.09
CA LEU A 27 -8.13 -5.86 -6.52
C LEU A 27 -9.10 -4.78 -7.00
N TRP A 28 -9.46 -4.76 -8.29
CA TRP A 28 -10.48 -3.85 -8.83
C TRP A 28 -11.84 -4.03 -8.16
N LYS A 29 -12.30 -5.28 -7.99
CA LYS A 29 -13.54 -5.57 -7.25
C LYS A 29 -13.48 -5.04 -5.82
N ALA A 30 -12.36 -5.24 -5.12
CA ALA A 30 -12.17 -4.74 -3.77
C ALA A 30 -12.17 -3.20 -3.70
N VAL A 31 -11.47 -2.54 -4.63
CA VAL A 31 -11.45 -1.06 -4.75
C VAL A 31 -12.86 -0.54 -4.94
N LYS A 32 -13.64 -1.11 -5.88
CA LYS A 32 -15.02 -0.70 -6.14
C LYS A 32 -15.95 -0.96 -4.95
N ARG A 33 -15.81 -2.12 -4.30
CA ARG A 33 -16.68 -2.52 -3.18
C ARG A 33 -16.45 -1.70 -1.92
N HIS A 34 -15.20 -1.37 -1.61
CA HIS A 34 -14.82 -0.74 -0.35
C HIS A 34 -14.40 0.74 -0.51
N ASN A 35 -14.44 1.27 -1.73
CA ASN A 35 -13.99 2.64 -2.05
C ASN A 35 -12.57 2.91 -1.52
N LEU A 36 -11.66 2.00 -1.83
CA LEU A 36 -10.28 2.06 -1.31
C LEU A 36 -9.56 3.30 -1.83
N THR A 37 -8.70 3.88 -1.01
CA THR A 37 -7.95 5.09 -1.37
C THR A 37 -6.72 4.72 -2.21
N LYS A 38 -6.70 5.20 -3.46
CA LYS A 38 -5.60 5.00 -4.44
C LYS A 38 -4.22 5.28 -3.87
N ARG A 39 -4.10 6.33 -3.07
CA ARG A 39 -2.83 6.81 -2.50
C ARG A 39 -2.10 5.72 -1.72
N TRP A 40 -2.80 4.85 -0.99
CA TRP A 40 -2.16 3.80 -0.18
C TRP A 40 -1.53 2.72 -1.06
N LEU A 41 -2.23 2.30 -2.12
CA LEU A 41 -1.68 1.35 -3.11
C LEU A 41 -0.46 1.94 -3.83
N MET A 42 -0.55 3.21 -4.26
CA MET A 42 0.56 3.88 -4.94
C MET A 42 1.78 4.05 -4.03
N LYS A 43 1.59 4.42 -2.76
CA LYS A 43 2.68 4.51 -1.77
C LYS A 43 3.47 3.20 -1.64
N ILE A 44 2.78 2.06 -1.59
CA ILE A 44 3.43 0.74 -1.48
C ILE A 44 4.33 0.50 -2.70
N ILE A 45 3.84 0.80 -3.91
CA ILE A 45 4.58 0.58 -5.14
C ILE A 45 5.76 1.54 -5.25
N ASP A 46 5.54 2.83 -4.97
CA ASP A 46 6.59 3.84 -5.02
C ASP A 46 7.72 3.55 -4.04
N GLU A 47 7.38 3.18 -2.81
CA GLU A 47 8.40 2.91 -1.78
C GLU A 47 9.19 1.64 -2.08
N ARG A 48 8.53 0.58 -2.56
CA ARG A 48 9.21 -0.64 -3.02
C ARG A 48 10.05 -0.39 -4.26
N GLU A 49 9.65 0.52 -5.16
CA GLU A 49 10.46 0.89 -6.32
C GLU A 49 11.74 1.62 -5.92
N LYS A 50 11.65 2.57 -4.97
CA LYS A 50 12.84 3.26 -4.43
C LYS A 50 13.81 2.30 -3.76
N ASN A 51 13.30 1.21 -3.17
CA ASN A 51 14.09 0.21 -2.45
C ASN A 51 14.39 -1.05 -3.28
N LEU A 52 14.42 -0.97 -4.62
CA LEU A 52 14.76 -2.13 -5.46
C LEU A 52 16.21 -2.59 -5.33
N ASP A 53 17.11 -1.67 -4.99
CA ASP A 53 18.54 -1.96 -4.81
C ASP A 53 18.84 -2.60 -3.45
N ASP A 54 17.83 -2.78 -2.58
CA ASP A 54 17.92 -3.34 -1.22
C ASP A 54 19.09 -2.75 -0.41
N LYS A 55 19.19 -1.42 -0.46
CA LYS A 55 20.24 -0.69 0.24
C LYS A 55 19.93 -0.70 1.73
N ALA A 56 20.96 -0.94 2.54
CA ALA A 56 20.85 -0.81 3.99
C ALA A 56 20.32 0.59 4.37
N TYR A 57 19.35 0.62 5.28
CA TYR A 57 18.83 1.86 5.85
C TYR A 57 19.92 2.57 6.66
N ARG A 58 20.03 3.88 6.53
CA ARG A 58 21.09 4.65 7.22
C ARG A 58 20.82 4.83 8.70
N ASN A 59 19.56 4.78 9.10
CA ASN A 59 19.11 4.95 10.47
C ASN A 59 17.69 4.37 10.64
N ILE A 60 17.26 4.23 11.90
CA ILE A 60 15.93 3.71 12.24
C ILE A 60 14.79 4.51 11.60
N LYS A 61 14.96 5.83 11.44
CA LYS A 61 13.92 6.70 10.86
C LYS A 61 13.69 6.39 9.38
N GLU A 62 14.72 6.05 8.62
CA GLU A 62 14.56 5.59 7.24
C GLU A 62 13.82 4.25 7.17
N LEU A 63 14.14 3.32 8.07
CA LEU A 63 13.44 2.04 8.18
C LEU A 63 11.97 2.22 8.58
N GLU A 64 11.67 3.08 9.55
CA GLU A 64 10.30 3.42 9.95
C GLU A 64 9.51 4.08 8.81
N ASN A 65 10.15 4.97 8.04
CA ASN A 65 9.52 5.59 6.88
C ASN A 65 9.20 4.57 5.78
N TYR A 66 10.09 3.61 5.55
CA TYR A 66 9.84 2.51 4.62
C TYR A 66 8.65 1.66 5.09
N ALA A 67 8.64 1.27 6.37
CA ALA A 67 7.56 0.46 6.97
C ALA A 67 6.21 1.20 7.01
N GLU A 68 6.21 2.51 7.25
CA GLU A 68 5.04 3.38 7.18
C GLU A 68 4.43 3.35 5.76
N ASN A 69 5.25 3.53 4.74
CA ASN A 69 4.74 3.63 3.37
C ASN A 69 4.42 2.27 2.73
N THR A 70 4.87 1.17 3.33
CA THR A 70 4.59 -0.20 2.87
C THR A 70 3.56 -0.93 3.75
N GLN A 71 3.97 -1.37 4.94
CA GLN A 71 3.14 -2.17 5.84
C GLN A 71 1.97 -1.37 6.41
N SER A 72 2.20 -0.13 6.85
CA SER A 72 1.11 0.68 7.41
C SER A 72 0.08 1.07 6.34
N SER A 73 0.52 1.36 5.11
CA SER A 73 -0.38 1.55 3.96
C SER A 73 -1.33 0.36 3.72
N LEU A 74 -0.87 -0.88 3.93
CA LEU A 74 -1.71 -2.07 3.83
C LEU A 74 -2.73 -2.16 4.98
N LEU A 75 -2.33 -1.77 6.19
CA LEU A 75 -3.23 -1.70 7.34
C LEU A 75 -4.28 -0.60 7.17
N TYR A 76 -3.94 0.56 6.62
CA TYR A 76 -4.92 1.61 6.29
C TYR A 76 -5.96 1.11 5.29
N LEU A 77 -5.54 0.41 4.23
CA LEU A 77 -6.47 -0.25 3.31
C LEU A 77 -7.34 -1.29 4.02
N THR A 78 -6.80 -2.01 5.01
CA THR A 78 -7.57 -2.98 5.80
C THR A 78 -8.63 -2.29 6.66
N LEU A 79 -8.29 -1.15 7.28
CA LEU A 79 -9.26 -0.33 8.02
C LEU A 79 -10.38 0.16 7.09
N GLU A 80 -10.05 0.60 5.87
CA GLU A 80 -11.04 0.99 4.85
C GLU A 80 -11.98 -0.17 4.47
N ILE A 81 -11.43 -1.39 4.29
CA ILE A 81 -12.23 -2.60 4.02
C ILE A 81 -13.22 -2.88 5.15
N LEU A 82 -12.79 -2.69 6.40
CA LEU A 82 -13.61 -2.85 7.60
C LEU A 82 -14.57 -1.68 7.87
N GLY A 83 -14.50 -0.60 7.07
CA GLY A 83 -15.34 0.59 7.25
C GLY A 83 -14.95 1.43 8.47
N ILE A 84 -13.73 1.26 9.00
CA ILE A 84 -13.25 1.98 10.18
C ILE A 84 -12.69 3.34 9.74
N LYS A 85 -13.22 4.42 10.32
CA LYS A 85 -12.76 5.79 10.11
C LYS A 85 -12.52 6.43 11.47
N ASP A 86 -11.36 6.16 12.04
CA ASP A 86 -11.00 6.58 13.39
C ASP A 86 -9.51 6.93 13.48
N LEU A 87 -9.22 8.10 14.03
CA LEU A 87 -7.85 8.60 14.13
C LEU A 87 -6.96 7.73 15.03
N HIS A 88 -7.53 7.17 16.11
CA HIS A 88 -6.78 6.32 17.02
C HIS A 88 -6.48 4.96 16.38
N ALA A 89 -7.41 4.43 15.58
CA ALA A 89 -7.18 3.24 14.75
C ALA A 89 -6.07 3.47 13.71
N ASP A 90 -6.06 4.63 13.05
CA ASP A 90 -4.99 4.99 12.11
C ASP A 90 -3.62 5.10 12.82
N HIS A 91 -3.57 5.73 14.00
CA HIS A 91 -2.35 5.79 14.80
C HIS A 91 -1.87 4.38 15.21
N ALA A 92 -2.78 3.52 15.67
CA ALA A 92 -2.46 2.15 16.02
C ALA A 92 -1.94 1.37 14.79
N ALA A 93 -2.57 1.51 13.63
CA ALA A 93 -2.12 0.91 12.39
C ALA A 93 -0.73 1.40 11.96
N SER A 94 -0.41 2.69 12.13
CA SER A 94 0.94 3.23 11.90
C SER A 94 1.99 2.54 12.79
N HIS A 95 1.71 2.44 14.09
CA HIS A 95 2.63 1.81 15.03
C HIS A 95 2.82 0.32 14.76
N ILE A 96 1.73 -0.41 14.50
CA ILE A 96 1.76 -1.84 14.17
C ILE A 96 2.52 -2.06 12.86
N GLY A 97 2.23 -1.28 11.82
CA GLY A 97 2.88 -1.42 10.52
C GLY A 97 4.38 -1.10 10.58
N LYS A 98 4.79 -0.08 11.35
CA LYS A 98 6.21 0.18 11.63
C LYS A 98 6.89 -0.98 12.35
N ALA A 99 6.27 -1.49 13.42
CA ALA A 99 6.82 -2.62 14.16
C ALA A 99 6.95 -3.88 13.28
N GLN A 100 5.92 -4.21 12.50
CA GLN A 100 5.94 -5.33 11.56
C GLN A 100 6.95 -5.18 10.43
N GLY A 101 7.28 -3.94 10.01
CA GLY A 101 8.29 -3.71 8.98
C GLY A 101 9.73 -3.80 9.48
N ILE A 102 9.94 -3.83 10.80
CA ILE A 102 11.27 -3.94 11.42
C ILE A 102 11.65 -5.41 11.69
N VAL A 103 10.66 -6.26 12.03
CA VAL A 103 10.84 -7.68 12.36
C VAL A 103 10.75 -8.55 11.11
#